data_AF-A0A7X2D4N2-F1
#
_entry.id   AF-A0A7X2D4N2-F1
#
_cell.length_a   1.000
_cell.length_b   1.000
_cell.length_c   1.000
_cell.angle_alpha   90.00
_cell.angle_beta   90.00
_cell.angle_gamma   90.00
#
_symmetry.space_group_name_H-M   'P 1'
#
loop_
_entity.id
_entity.type
_entity.pdbx_description
1 polymer ?
#
loop_
_entity_poly.entity_id
_entity_poly.type
_entity_poly.pdbx_seq_one_letter_code
_entity_poly.pdbx_strand_id
1 'polypeptide(L)' 'MERQKIDTARLDKNAPITDAEMRCAGITRIPADVFHYKEYKYTNLKDAMAQAKRDADATQN' A
#
# COMPACT_ATOMS: atom_id res chain seq x y z
N MET A 1 -29.93 -17.58 32.99
CA MET A 1 -28.96 -17.69 31.88
C MET A 1 -29.30 -16.63 30.85
N GLU A 2 -28.76 -15.43 31.02
CA GLU A 2 -28.92 -14.37 30.04
C GLU A 2 -28.09 -14.70 28.80
N ARG A 3 -28.77 -14.81 27.65
CA ARG A 3 -28.10 -14.98 26.36
C ARG A 3 -27.65 -13.58 25.93
N GLN A 4 -26.36 -13.29 26.09
CA GLN A 4 -25.76 -12.09 25.54
C GLN A 4 -26.02 -12.07 24.03
N LYS A 5 -26.76 -11.05 23.59
CA LYS A 5 -27.05 -10.78 22.19
C LYS A 5 -25.77 -10.22 21.59
N ILE A 6 -25.20 -10.93 20.62
CA ILE A 6 -23.99 -10.49 19.94
C ILE A 6 -24.43 -9.44 18.92
N ASP A 7 -24.27 -8.17 19.26
CA ASP A 7 -24.55 -7.04 18.37
C ASP A 7 -23.55 -7.06 17.20
N THR A 8 -23.87 -7.81 16.15
CA THR A 8 -23.02 -7.97 14.95
C THR A 8 -23.17 -6.78 13.98
N ALA A 9 -23.59 -5.61 14.46
CA ALA A 9 -24.11 -4.53 13.63
C ALA A 9 -23.06 -3.51 13.13
N ARG A 10 -21.77 -3.72 13.36
CA ARG A 10 -20.72 -2.81 12.84
C ARG A 10 -19.51 -3.61 12.38
N LEU A 11 -19.60 -4.22 11.19
CA LEU A 11 -18.40 -4.35 10.36
C LEU A 11 -18.25 -3.04 9.62
N ASP A 12 -17.50 -2.13 10.22
CA ASP A 12 -16.96 -0.94 9.60
C ASP A 12 -16.23 -1.34 8.31
N LYS A 13 -16.88 -1.07 7.16
CA LYS A 13 -16.34 -1.33 5.81
C LYS A 13 -15.01 -0.59 5.52
N ASN A 14 -14.59 0.29 6.43
CA ASN A 14 -13.37 1.09 6.37
C ASN A 14 -12.29 0.60 7.35
N ALA A 15 -12.51 -0.51 8.07
CA ALA A 15 -11.48 -1.11 8.90
C ALA A 15 -10.28 -1.48 8.01
N PRO A 16 -9.06 -1.03 8.36
CA PRO A 16 -7.87 -1.41 7.61
C PRO A 16 -7.65 -2.92 7.80
N ILE A 17 -7.74 -3.69 6.71
CA ILE A 17 -7.41 -5.11 6.72
C ILE A 17 -5.94 -5.27 7.12
N THR A 18 -5.71 -6.04 8.17
CA THR A 18 -4.38 -6.26 8.74
C THR A 18 -3.63 -7.38 8.00
N ASP A 19 -2.30 -7.38 8.09
CA ASP A 19 -1.47 -8.47 7.52
C ASP A 19 -1.79 -9.84 8.16
N ALA A 20 -2.24 -9.85 9.41
CA ALA A 20 -2.64 -11.07 10.10
C ALA A 20 -3.91 -11.67 9.50
N GLU A 21 -4.93 -10.84 9.20
CA GLU A 21 -6.16 -11.27 8.55
C GLU A 21 -5.91 -11.78 7.13
N MET A 22 -5.06 -11.09 6.37
CA MET A 22 -4.64 -11.56 5.04
C MET A 22 -3.99 -12.95 5.12
N ARG A 23 -3.07 -13.15 6.08
CA ARG A 23 -2.39 -14.44 6.27
C ARG A 23 -3.36 -15.56 6.65
N CYS A 24 -4.30 -15.30 7.56
CA CYS A 24 -5.32 -16.26 7.95
C CYS A 24 -6.23 -16.66 6.78
N ALA A 25 -6.50 -15.74 5.86
CA ALA A 25 -7.29 -15.99 4.66
C ALA A 25 -6.48 -16.64 3.50
N GLY A 26 -5.17 -16.89 3.67
CA GLY A 26 -4.30 -17.39 2.60
C GLY A 26 -3.99 -16.33 1.53
N ILE A 27 -4.25 -15.05 1.80
CA ILE A 27 -3.98 -13.94 0.89
C ILE A 27 -2.53 -13.51 1.04
N THR A 28 -1.80 -13.45 -0.08
CA THR A 28 -0.43 -12.93 -0.14
C THR A 28 -0.43 -11.53 -0.74
N ARG A 29 0.11 -10.55 -0.01
CA ARG A 29 0.29 -9.19 -0.51
C ARG A 29 1.49 -9.16 -1.47
N ILE A 30 1.24 -8.93 -2.76
CA ILE A 30 2.27 -8.73 -3.78
C ILE A 30 2.26 -7.25 -4.17
N PRO A 31 3.35 -6.49 -4.02
CA PRO A 31 3.45 -5.13 -4.54
C PRO A 31 3.25 -5.17 -6.06
N ALA A 32 2.25 -4.44 -6.57
CA ALA A 32 1.91 -4.47 -7.99
C ALA A 32 3.10 -4.01 -8.86
N ASP A 33 3.70 -2.86 -8.53
CA ASP A 33 4.93 -2.37 -9.13
C ASP A 33 5.68 -1.48 -8.14
N VAL A 34 7.01 -1.58 -8.14
CA VAL A 34 7.90 -0.75 -7.33
C VAL A 34 9.04 -0.25 -8.21
N PHE A 35 9.15 1.06 -8.35
CA PHE A 35 10.19 1.70 -9.15
C PHE A 35 11.25 2.29 -8.23
N HIS A 36 12.53 2.04 -8.53
CA HIS A 36 13.64 2.64 -7.79
C HIS A 36 14.38 3.61 -8.70
N TYR A 37 14.63 4.81 -8.18
CA TYR A 37 15.49 5.79 -8.82
C TYR A 37 16.48 6.31 -7.78
N LYS A 38 17.76 5.96 -7.95
CA LYS A 38 18.82 6.18 -6.96
C LYS A 38 18.41 5.60 -5.59
N GLU A 39 18.35 6.43 -4.56
CA GLU A 39 17.98 6.07 -3.19
C GLU A 39 16.46 6.16 -2.93
N TYR A 40 15.69 6.60 -3.93
CA TYR A 40 14.25 6.82 -3.80
C TYR A 40 13.44 5.66 -4.36
N LYS A 41 12.35 5.34 -3.65
CA LYS A 41 11.38 4.31 -4.01
C LYS A 41 10.05 4.97 -4.37
N TYR A 42 9.51 4.59 -5.52
CA TYR A 42 8.26 5.10 -6.05
C TYR A 42 7.27 3.95 -6.26
N THR A 43 6.01 4.25 -6.02
CA THR A 43 4.88 3.37 -6.33
C THR A 43 4.31 3.64 -7.73
N ASN A 44 4.77 4.69 -8.40
CA ASN A 44 4.31 5.10 -9.73
C ASN A 44 5.50 5.39 -10.66
N LEU A 45 5.47 4.80 -11.86
CA LEU A 45 6.49 5.01 -12.89
C LEU A 45 6.62 6.48 -13.29
N LYS A 46 5.49 7.20 -13.39
CA LYS A 46 5.48 8.61 -13.80
C LYS A 46 6.32 9.47 -12.85
N ASP A 47 6.22 9.21 -11.56
CA ASP A 47 6.96 9.97 -10.54
C ASP A 47 8.44 9.63 -10.55
N ALA A 48 8.79 8.35 -10.70
CA ALA A 48 10.18 7.92 -10.87
C ALA A 48 10.83 8.56 -12.11
N MET A 49 10.10 8.59 -13.24
CA MET A 49 10.57 9.21 -14.49
C MET A 49 10.65 10.73 -14.39
N ALA A 50 9.71 11.37 -13.70
CA ALA A 50 9.75 12.81 -13.47
C ALA A 50 10.99 13.20 -12.65
N GLN A 51 11.33 12.42 -11.62
CA GLN A 51 12.56 12.66 -10.85
C GLN A 51 13.80 12.44 -11.71
N ALA A 52 13.84 11.37 -12.50
CA ALA A 52 14.95 11.12 -13.42
C ALA A 52 15.19 12.27 -14.41
N LYS A 53 14.10 12.84 -14.93
CA LYS A 53 14.16 14.00 -15.83
C LYS A 53 14.67 15.26 -15.12
N ARG A 54 14.17 15.56 -13.92
CA ARG A 54 14.65 16.72 -13.13
C ARG A 54 16.14 16.63 -12.84
N ASP A 55 16.63 15.45 -12.46
CA ASP A 55 18.04 15.23 -12.19
C ASP A 55 18.90 15.37 -13.46
N ALA A 56 18.40 14.92 -14.61
CA ALA A 56 19.06 15.12 -15.90
C ALA A 56 19.13 16.61 -16.27
N ASP A 57 18.03 17.35 -16.11
CA ASP A 57 17.97 18.79 -16.39
C ASP A 57 18.86 19.59 -15.41
N ALA A 58 18.91 19.20 -14.14
CA ALA A 58 19.74 19.84 -13.11
C ALA A 58 21.25 19.57 -13.26
N THR A 59 21.63 18.48 -13.94
CA THR A 59 23.04 18.16 -14.21
C THR A 59 23.58 18.95 -15.42
N GLN A 60 22.70 19.52 -16.26
CA GLN A 60 23.10 20.27 -17.47
C GLN A 60 23.32 21.77 -17.25
N ASN A 61 23.21 22.26 -16.01
CA ASN A 61 23.38 23.67 -15.64
C ASN A 61 24.49 23.84 -14.60
#